data_AF-A0A016W9P6-F1
#
_entry.id   AF-A0A016W9P6-F1
#
_cell.length_a   1.000
_cell.length_b   1.000
_cell.length_c   1.000
_cell.angle_alpha   90.00
_cell.angle_beta   90.00
_cell.angle_gamma   90.00
#
_symmetry.space_group_name_H-M   'P 1'
#
loop_
_entity.id
_entity.type
_entity.pdbx_description
1 polymer ?
#
loop_
_entity_poly.entity_id
_entity_poly.type
_entity_poly.pdbx_seq_one_letter_code
_entity_poly.pdbx_strand_id
1 'polypeptide(L)'
;MFDVKQSLFTLRFQCLNLEKKDSEDFMEYTGRVNEMCEYANFSEVDAEGLKALFWIYGLKSNKDRDIRPRLLAFLELKKGPTLHELYKECDRIMTLLKTSKMIEKDSIGVNVVKAGPSHTERDSECWNCGKVGHTS
;
A
#
# COMPACT_ATOMS: atom_id res chain seq x y z
N MET A 1 -13.67 12.04 16.61
CA MET A 1 -13.16 10.80 17.23
C MET A 1 -13.47 9.69 16.25
N PHE A 2 -12.50 9.30 15.40
CA PHE A 2 -12.71 8.22 14.43
C PHE A 2 -12.60 6.92 15.21
N ASP A 3 -13.75 6.33 15.53
CA ASP A 3 -13.81 4.98 16.07
C ASP A 3 -13.44 4.02 14.93
N VAL A 4 -12.14 3.77 14.76
CA VAL A 4 -11.65 2.81 13.78
C VAL A 4 -12.02 1.44 14.33
N LYS A 5 -13.21 0.96 13.95
CA LYS A 5 -13.63 -0.41 14.22
C LYS A 5 -12.55 -1.34 13.70
N GLN A 6 -11.81 -1.96 14.61
CA GLN A 6 -10.78 -2.93 14.24
C GLN A 6 -11.45 -4.07 13.47
N SER A 7 -10.88 -4.43 12.34
CA SER A 7 -11.44 -5.49 11.51
C SER A 7 -11.24 -6.87 12.15
N LEU A 8 -12.08 -7.83 11.74
CA LEU A 8 -11.88 -9.23 12.11
C LEU A 8 -10.54 -9.78 11.62
N PHE A 9 -10.07 -9.34 10.46
CA PHE A 9 -8.78 -9.80 9.94
C PHE A 9 -7.63 -9.32 10.84
N THR A 10 -7.62 -8.05 11.23
CA THR A 10 -6.60 -7.51 12.13
C THR A 10 -6.61 -8.20 13.49
N LEU A 11 -7.81 -8.48 14.05
CA LEU A 11 -7.95 -9.26 15.28
C LEU A 11 -7.35 -10.67 15.14
N ARG A 12 -7.67 -11.39 14.06
CA ARG A 12 -7.14 -12.73 13.78
C ARG A 12 -5.62 -12.71 13.61
N PHE A 13 -5.08 -11.70 12.95
CA PHE A 13 -3.64 -11.52 12.80
C PHE A 13 -2.95 -11.26 14.14
N GLN A 14 -3.57 -10.49 15.05
CA GLN A 14 -3.05 -10.28 16.39
C GLN A 14 -2.98 -11.58 17.20
N CYS A 15 -3.95 -12.49 17.05
CA CYS A 15 -3.91 -13.79 17.71
C CYS A 15 -2.67 -14.61 17.35
N LEU A 16 -2.14 -14.48 16.13
CA LEU A 16 -0.90 -15.16 15.72
C LEU A 16 0.37 -14.62 16.42
N ASN A 17 0.28 -13.45 17.05
CA ASN A 17 1.38 -12.89 17.86
C ASN A 17 1.28 -13.25 19.34
N LEU A 18 0.31 -14.10 19.74
CA LEU A 18 0.20 -14.55 21.12
C LEU A 18 1.38 -15.45 21.48
N GLU A 19 2.16 -14.98 22.43
CA GLU A 19 3.23 -15.74 23.07
C GLU A 19 2.90 -15.85 24.56
N LYS A 20 3.27 -16.98 25.18
CA LYS A 20 3.15 -17.15 26.63
C LYS A 20 4.17 -16.22 27.30
N LYS A 21 3.72 -15.45 28.29
CA LYS A 21 4.61 -14.59 29.07
C LYS A 21 5.34 -15.43 30.14
N ASP A 22 6.54 -15.00 30.51
CA ASP A 22 7.31 -15.64 31.60
C ASP A 22 6.56 -15.60 32.94
N SER A 23 5.78 -14.55 33.17
CA SER A 23 5.00 -14.35 34.39
C SER A 23 3.67 -15.11 34.42
N GLU A 24 3.19 -15.63 33.28
CA GLU A 24 1.91 -16.34 33.21
C GLU A 24 2.09 -17.81 33.52
N ASP A 25 1.11 -18.44 34.17
CA ASP A 25 1.01 -19.89 34.20
C ASP A 25 0.33 -20.45 32.93
N PHE A 26 0.21 -21.77 32.82
CA PHE A 26 -0.42 -22.39 31.65
C PHE A 26 -1.94 -22.20 31.61
N MET A 27 -2.60 -22.08 32.76
CA MET A 27 -4.04 -21.86 32.83
C MET A 27 -4.38 -20.45 32.35
N GLU A 28 -3.65 -19.44 32.85
CA GLU A 28 -3.76 -18.05 32.41
C GLU A 28 -3.51 -17.92 30.91
N TYR A 29 -2.44 -18.55 30.40
CA TYR A 29 -2.14 -18.55 28.98
C TYR A 29 -3.26 -19.21 28.15
N THR A 30 -3.77 -20.36 28.61
CA THR A 30 -4.87 -21.07 27.93
C THR A 30 -6.13 -20.21 27.87
N GLY A 31 -6.49 -19.56 28.99
CA GLY A 31 -7.63 -18.65 29.04
C GLY A 31 -7.49 -17.49 28.06
N ARG A 32 -6.31 -16.86 28.03
CA ARG A 32 -6.00 -15.74 27.12
C ARG A 32 -6.03 -16.14 25.65
N VAL A 33 -5.52 -17.31 25.29
CA VAL A 33 -5.60 -17.85 23.93
C VAL A 33 -7.06 -18.06 23.53
N ASN A 34 -7.85 -18.70 24.40
CA ASN A 34 -9.25 -18.97 24.14
C ASN A 34 -10.06 -17.67 23.94
N GLU A 35 -9.94 -16.73 24.88
CA GLU A 35 -10.62 -15.42 24.82
C GLU A 35 -10.31 -14.67 23.52
N MET A 36 -9.04 -14.60 23.14
CA MET A 36 -8.63 -13.93 21.91
C MET A 36 -9.17 -14.64 20.65
N CYS A 37 -9.19 -15.97 20.63
CA CYS A 37 -9.74 -16.73 19.50
C CYS A 37 -11.25 -16.54 19.33
N GLU A 38 -12.00 -16.53 20.43
CA GLU A 38 -13.44 -16.23 20.44
C GLU A 38 -13.70 -14.79 20.00
N TYR A 39 -12.94 -13.82 20.53
CA TYR A 39 -13.08 -12.41 20.17
C TYR A 39 -12.75 -12.15 18.69
N ALA A 40 -11.76 -12.86 18.14
CA ALA A 40 -11.39 -12.81 16.72
C ALA A 40 -12.31 -13.65 15.81
N ASN A 41 -13.29 -14.35 16.38
CA ASN A 41 -14.26 -15.18 15.68
C ASN A 41 -13.59 -16.18 14.72
N PHE A 42 -12.67 -17.00 15.25
CA PHE A 42 -11.91 -17.97 14.45
C PHE A 42 -12.78 -19.11 13.89
N SER A 43 -13.92 -19.41 14.51
CA SER A 43 -14.87 -20.42 14.04
C SER A 43 -15.44 -20.12 12.64
N GLU A 44 -15.47 -18.83 12.26
CA GLU A 44 -15.96 -18.36 10.96
C GLU A 44 -14.84 -18.18 9.92
N VAL A 45 -13.62 -18.62 10.21
CA VAL A 45 -12.50 -18.57 9.26
C VAL A 45 -12.49 -19.86 8.44
N ASP A 46 -12.62 -19.72 7.13
CA ASP A 46 -12.48 -20.85 6.21
C ASP A 46 -11.00 -21.20 5.96
N ALA A 47 -10.78 -22.30 5.24
CA ALA A 47 -9.42 -22.79 4.97
C ALA A 47 -8.58 -21.77 4.17
N GLU A 48 -9.18 -21.00 3.25
CA GLU A 48 -8.45 -19.98 2.49
C GLU A 48 -8.09 -18.77 3.35
N GLY A 49 -8.99 -18.33 4.23
CA GLY A 49 -8.73 -17.29 5.22
C GLY A 49 -7.59 -17.65 6.17
N LEU A 50 -7.55 -18.91 6.64
CA LEU A 50 -6.43 -19.41 7.47
C LEU A 50 -5.11 -19.43 6.69
N LYS A 51 -5.11 -19.91 5.44
CA LYS A 51 -3.91 -19.88 4.57
C LYS A 51 -3.41 -18.45 4.38
N ALA A 52 -4.30 -17.51 4.08
CA ALA A 52 -3.98 -16.10 3.91
C ALA A 52 -3.35 -15.49 5.18
N LEU A 53 -3.90 -15.78 6.35
CA LEU A 53 -3.38 -15.35 7.65
C LEU A 53 -1.96 -15.87 7.90
N PHE A 54 -1.71 -17.17 7.71
CA PHE A 54 -0.37 -17.73 7.88
C PHE A 54 0.64 -17.16 6.87
N TRP A 55 0.20 -16.97 5.63
CA TRP A 55 1.06 -16.44 4.58
C TRP A 55 1.52 -15.01 4.88
N ILE A 56 0.61 -14.11 5.28
CA ILE A 56 0.98 -12.74 5.65
C ILE A 56 1.80 -12.70 6.95
N TYR A 57 1.51 -13.57 7.92
CA TYR A 57 2.25 -13.67 9.18
C TYR A 57 3.70 -14.13 8.97
N GLY A 58 3.95 -14.92 7.93
CA GLY A 58 5.29 -15.33 7.52
C GLY A 58 6.19 -14.19 7.01
N LEU A 59 5.63 -13.03 6.62
CA LEU A 59 6.39 -11.89 6.08
C LEU A 59 7.08 -11.07 7.19
N LYS A 60 8.09 -11.68 7.82
CA LYS A 60 8.82 -11.08 8.96
C LYS A 60 10.05 -10.26 8.54
N SER A 61 10.55 -10.44 7.31
CA SER A 61 11.77 -9.76 6.83
C SER A 61 11.56 -8.25 6.69
N ASN A 62 12.62 -7.47 6.95
CA ASN A 62 12.62 -6.03 6.68
C ASN A 62 12.38 -5.69 5.20
N LYS A 63 12.71 -6.62 4.28
CA LYS A 63 12.44 -6.47 2.84
C LYS A 63 10.94 -6.37 2.53
N ASP A 64 10.10 -6.93 3.40
CA ASP A 64 8.65 -7.00 3.22
C ASP A 64 7.90 -5.92 4.00
N ARG A 65 8.62 -5.03 4.70
CA ARG A 65 8.03 -3.99 5.55
C ARG A 65 7.05 -3.09 4.78
N ASP A 66 7.39 -2.74 3.55
CA ASP A 66 6.61 -1.77 2.76
C ASP A 66 5.45 -2.45 2.00
N ILE A 67 5.50 -3.76 1.79
CA ILE A 67 4.46 -4.53 1.09
C ILE A 67 3.39 -5.09 2.04
N ARG A 68 3.79 -5.50 3.25
CA ARG A 68 2.90 -6.02 4.29
C ARG A 68 1.67 -5.14 4.57
N PRO A 69 1.78 -3.82 4.83
CA PRO A 69 0.59 -2.99 5.07
C PRO A 69 -0.35 -2.91 3.85
N ARG A 70 0.19 -3.02 2.63
CA ARG A 70 -0.62 -3.00 1.39
C ARG A 70 -1.39 -4.31 1.22
N LEU A 71 -0.75 -5.44 1.49
CA LEU A 71 -1.38 -6.76 1.48
C LEU A 71 -2.42 -6.91 2.59
N LEU A 72 -2.16 -6.36 3.78
CA LEU A 72 -3.15 -6.27 4.85
C LEU A 72 -4.39 -5.51 4.39
N ALA A 73 -4.22 -4.33 3.78
CA ALA A 73 -5.35 -3.57 3.24
C ALA A 73 -6.14 -4.35 2.17
N PHE A 74 -5.47 -5.14 1.33
CA PHE A 74 -6.13 -6.03 0.37
C PHE A 74 -6.97 -7.12 1.07
N LEU A 75 -6.43 -7.73 2.14
CA LEU A 75 -7.12 -8.75 2.94
C LEU A 75 -8.33 -8.19 3.71
N GLU A 76 -8.30 -6.91 4.07
CA GLU A 76 -9.46 -6.24 4.68
C GLU A 76 -10.62 -6.04 3.70
N LEU A 77 -10.29 -5.76 2.44
CA LEU A 77 -11.29 -5.52 1.39
C LEU A 77 -11.87 -6.82 0.83
N LYS A 78 -11.05 -7.87 0.76
CA LYS A 78 -11.43 -9.15 0.15
C LYS A 78 -11.63 -10.22 1.22
N LYS A 79 -12.86 -10.72 1.35
CA LYS A 79 -13.18 -11.85 2.22
C LYS A 79 -12.62 -13.14 1.61
N GLY A 80 -11.62 -13.73 2.27
CA GLY A 80 -11.08 -15.06 1.93
C GLY A 80 -10.42 -15.17 0.54
N PRO A 81 -9.40 -14.35 0.21
CA PRO A 81 -8.67 -14.52 -1.03
C PRO A 81 -7.83 -15.78 -0.99
N THR A 82 -7.65 -16.38 -2.16
CA THR A 82 -6.71 -17.50 -2.32
C THR A 82 -5.25 -17.01 -2.23
N LEU A 83 -4.32 -17.91 -1.91
CA LEU A 83 -2.88 -17.59 -1.93
C LEU A 83 -2.40 -17.10 -3.30
N HIS A 84 -3.00 -17.60 -4.39
CA HIS A 84 -2.67 -17.16 -5.74
C HIS A 84 -3.05 -15.69 -5.98
N GLU A 85 -4.20 -15.27 -5.46
CA GLU A 85 -4.64 -13.87 -5.54
C GLU A 85 -3.74 -12.95 -4.70
N LEU A 86 -3.32 -13.40 -3.52
CA LEU A 86 -2.32 -12.69 -2.70
C LEU A 86 -0.99 -12.54 -3.41
N TYR A 87 -0.50 -13.61 -4.05
CA TYR A 87 0.71 -13.57 -4.85
C TYR A 87 0.59 -12.58 -6.02
N LYS A 88 -0.53 -12.62 -6.77
CA LYS A 88 -0.76 -11.68 -7.88
C LYS A 88 -0.78 -10.23 -7.41
N GLU A 89 -1.41 -9.97 -6.27
CA GLU A 89 -1.44 -8.62 -5.70
C GLU A 89 -0.04 -8.17 -5.25
N CYS A 90 0.73 -9.08 -4.63
CA CYS A 90 2.12 -8.86 -4.28
C CYS A 90 2.96 -8.49 -5.52
N ASP A 91 2.87 -9.28 -6.59
CA ASP A 91 3.61 -9.04 -7.83
C ASP A 91 3.22 -7.72 -8.50
N ARG A 92 1.93 -7.39 -8.50
CA ARG A 92 1.41 -6.10 -8.99
C ARG A 92 2.01 -4.94 -8.20
N ILE A 93 1.99 -5.00 -6.87
CA ILE A 93 2.58 -3.97 -6.00
C ILE A 93 4.08 -3.83 -6.26
N MET A 94 4.81 -4.94 -6.34
CA MET A 94 6.24 -4.95 -6.58
C MET A 94 6.61 -4.36 -7.95
N THR A 95 5.82 -4.66 -8.97
CA THR A 95 5.98 -4.09 -10.31
C THR A 95 5.77 -2.59 -10.30
N LEU A 96 4.72 -2.09 -9.64
CA LEU A 96 4.46 -0.65 -9.49
C LEU A 96 5.58 0.08 -8.73
N LEU A 97 6.14 -0.55 -7.69
CA LEU A 97 7.26 0.03 -6.94
C LEU A 97 8.54 0.11 -7.78
N LYS A 98 8.78 -0.88 -8.67
CA LYS A 98 9.91 -0.85 -9.60
C LYS A 98 9.76 0.26 -10.64
N THR A 99 8.58 0.38 -11.27
CA THR A 99 8.35 1.40 -12.29
C THR A 99 8.40 2.82 -11.72
N SER A 100 7.87 3.04 -10.51
CA SER A 100 7.99 4.34 -9.82
C SER A 100 9.45 4.77 -9.60
N LYS A 101 10.32 3.83 -9.22
CA LYS A 101 11.76 4.11 -9.04
C LYS A 101 12.50 4.40 -10.35
N MET A 102 12.02 3.86 -11.47
CA MET A 102 12.57 4.18 -12.80
C MET A 102 12.23 5.61 -13.20
N ILE A 103 10.97 6.03 -13.00
CA ILE A 103 10.53 7.41 -13.29
C ILE A 103 11.28 8.42 -12.43
N GLU A 104 11.51 8.12 -11.15
CA GLU A 104 12.30 9.00 -10.26
C GLU A 104 13.75 9.16 -10.77
N LYS A 105 14.37 8.09 -11.26
CA LYS A 105 15.71 8.16 -11.87
C LYS A 105 15.73 8.95 -13.17
N ASP A 106 14.70 8.82 -14.01
CA ASP A 106 14.61 9.52 -15.28
C ASP A 106 14.23 11.01 -15.11
N SER A 107 13.57 11.37 -14.00
CA SER A 107 13.22 12.77 -13.68
C SER A 107 14.40 13.66 -13.28
N ILE A 108 15.61 13.10 -13.13
CA ILE A 108 16.86 13.88 -12.98
C ILE A 108 17.34 14.39 -14.36
N GLY A 109 16.80 13.86 -15.46
CA GLY A 109 17.05 14.29 -16.84
C GLY A 109 16.01 15.26 -17.39
N VAL A 110 15.42 16.15 -16.58
CA VAL A 110 14.64 17.26 -17.15
C VAL A 110 15.61 18.23 -17.79
N ASN A 111 15.71 18.16 -19.12
CA ASN A 111 16.51 19.09 -19.89
C ASN A 111 15.95 20.50 -19.67
N VAL A 112 16.68 21.34 -18.92
CA VAL A 112 16.36 22.76 -18.77
C VAL A 112 16.41 23.34 -20.19
N VAL A 113 15.23 23.63 -20.74
CA VAL A 113 15.12 24.42 -21.96
C VAL A 113 15.61 25.81 -21.59
N LYS A 114 16.89 26.09 -21.88
CA LYS A 114 17.37 27.46 -21.87
C LYS A 114 16.56 28.22 -22.92
N ALA A 115 15.73 29.15 -22.47
CA ALA A 115 15.19 30.17 -23.35
C ALA A 115 16.40 30.82 -24.05
N GLY A 116 16.51 30.61 -25.37
CA GLY A 116 17.52 31.27 -26.18
C GLY A 116 17.39 32.78 -26.05
N PRO A 117 18.48 33.54 -26.27
CA PRO A 117 18.45 34.98 -26.13
C PRO A 117 17.38 35.57 -27.07
N SER A 118 16.58 36.47 -26.50
CA SER A 118 15.65 37.30 -27.25
C SER A 118 16.39 38.13 -28.30
N HIS A 119 15.61 38.62 -29.27
CA HIS A 119 15.97 39.51 -30.38
C HIS A 119 16.26 38.82 -31.72
N THR A 120 15.20 38.66 -32.52
CA THR A 120 14.98 39.59 -33.63
C THR A 120 13.49 39.94 -33.65
N GLU A 121 13.18 41.22 -33.45
CA GLU A 121 11.85 41.79 -33.70
C GLU A 121 11.50 41.49 -35.16
N ARG A 122 10.51 40.62 -35.36
CA ARG A 122 9.75 40.61 -36.60
C ARG A 122 8.42 41.24 -36.28
N ASP A 123 8.21 42.42 -36.85
CA ASP A 123 6.96 43.16 -36.81
C ASP A 123 5.80 42.22 -37.07
N SER A 124 5.10 41.86 -36.00
CA SER A 124 3.97 40.95 -36.06
C SER A 124 2.72 41.80 -36.27
N GLU A 125 2.11 41.67 -37.45
CA GLU A 125 0.85 42.33 -37.78
C GLU A 125 -0.27 41.87 -36.83
N CYS A 126 -1.06 42.83 -36.33
CA CYS A 126 -2.21 42.53 -35.48
C CYS A 126 -3.23 41.68 -36.25
N TRP A 127 -3.53 40.48 -35.74
CA TRP A 127 -4.43 39.52 -36.38
C TRP A 127 -5.86 40.05 -36.63
N ASN A 128 -6.27 41.11 -35.92
CA ASN A 128 -7.61 41.67 -36.04
C ASN A 128 -7.73 42.77 -37.12
N CYS A 129 -6.62 43.40 -37.55
CA CYS A 129 -6.68 44.48 -38.54
C CYS A 129 -5.49 44.60 -39.51
N GLY A 130 -4.49 43.72 -39.39
CA GLY A 130 -3.35 43.65 -40.32
C GLY A 130 -2.38 44.83 -40.26
N LYS A 131 -2.44 45.69 -39.23
CA LYS A 131 -1.51 46.83 -39.07
C LYS A 131 -0.49 46.56 -37.97
N VAL A 132 0.75 46.98 -38.23
CA VAL A 132 1.87 46.97 -37.27
C VAL A 132 1.90 48.26 -36.46
N GLY A 133 2.23 48.16 -35.16
CA GLY A 133 2.54 49.32 -34.31
C GLY A 133 1.42 49.86 -33.40
N HIS A 134 0.37 49.10 -33.09
CA HIS A 134 -0.55 49.46 -32.00
C HIS A 134 -0.83 48.25 -31.09
N THR A 135 -0.83 48.49 -29.78
CA THR A 135 -1.37 47.56 -28.79
C THR A 135 -2.86 47.84 -28.63
N SER A 136 -3.66 46.78 -28.44
CA SER A 136 -5.11 46.85 -28.21
C SER A 136 -5.47 47.70 -26.99
#